data_AF-A0A3B9R949-F1
#
_entry.id   AF-A0A3B9R949-F1
#
_cell.length_a   1.000
_cell.length_b   1.000
_cell.length_c   1.000
_cell.angle_alpha   90.00
_cell.angle_beta   90.00
_cell.angle_gamma   90.00
#
_symmetry.space_group_name_H-M   'P 1'
#
loop_
_entity.id
_entity.type
_entity.pdbx_description
1 polymer ?
#
loop_
_entity_poly.entity_id
_entity_poly.type
_entity_poly.pdbx_seq_one_letter_code
_entity_poly.pdbx_strand_id
1 'polypeptide(L)' 'MCDSCGSHLGRVFLDGPPETTGLQYCINSTSIDLKNSDNN' A
#
# COMPACT_ATOMS: atom_id res chain seq x y z
N MET A 1 -2.86 -7.65 -4.01
CA MET A 1 -3.97 -8.24 -3.23
C MET A 1 -3.51 -8.39 -1.79
N CYS A 2 -4.43 -8.47 -0.83
CA CYS A 2 -4.11 -8.87 0.55
C CYS A 2 -3.84 -10.37 0.59
N ASP A 3 -2.72 -10.77 1.18
CA ASP A 3 -2.32 -12.18 1.26
C ASP A 3 -3.28 -13.00 2.16
N SER A 4 -3.74 -12.41 3.26
CA SER A 4 -4.59 -13.10 4.24
C SER A 4 -6.04 -13.29 3.80
N CYS A 5 -6.58 -12.41 2.94
CA CYS A 5 -8.01 -12.43 2.58
C CYS A 5 -8.31 -12.30 1.09
N GLY A 6 -7.31 -12.13 0.23
CA GLY A 6 -7.49 -12.01 -1.22
C GLY A 6 -8.09 -10.68 -1.71
N SER A 7 -8.47 -9.77 -0.81
CA SER A 7 -9.04 -8.47 -1.18
C SER A 7 -8.12 -7.65 -2.09
N HIS A 8 -8.71 -6.93 -3.04
CA HIS A 8 -7.97 -6.02 -3.91
C HIS A 8 -7.47 -4.82 -3.09
N LEU A 9 -6.18 -4.50 -3.22
CA LEU A 9 -5.54 -3.36 -2.55
C LEU A 9 -5.26 -2.23 -3.53
N GLY A 10 -4.86 -2.55 -4.77
CA GLY A 10 -4.40 -1.56 -5.73
C GLY A 10 -3.49 -2.16 -6.80
N ARG A 11 -2.54 -1.38 -7.31
CA ARG A 11 -1.61 -1.77 -8.38
C ARG A 11 -0.18 -1.31 -8.05
N VAL A 12 0.79 -2.01 -8.62
CA VAL A 12 2.21 -1.64 -8.62
C VAL A 12 2.62 -1.22 -10.02
N PHE A 13 3.41 -0.15 -10.11
CA PHE A 13 4.00 0.34 -11.36
C PHE A 13 5.53 0.40 -11.25
N LEU A 14 6.22 0.33 -12.39
CA LEU A 14 7.69 0.34 -12.50
C LEU A 14 8.29 1.74 -12.66
N ASP A 15 7.49 2.79 -12.42
CA ASP A 15 7.83 4.20 -12.60
C ASP A 15 8.01 4.93 -11.25
N GLY A 16 8.39 4.20 -10.21
CA GLY A 16 8.72 4.79 -8.92
C GLY A 16 10.05 5.53 -8.92
N PRO A 17 10.35 6.31 -7.87
CA PRO A 17 11.59 7.07 -7.79
C PRO A 17 12.84 6.18 -7.79
N PRO A 18 13.85 6.47 -8.63
CA PRO A 18 15.05 5.63 -8.78
C PRO A 18 15.92 5.58 -7.53
N GLU A 19 15.86 6.60 -6.66
CA GLU A 19 16.58 6.64 -5.39
C GLU A 19 16.02 5.68 -4.32
N THR A 20 14.85 5.07 -4.58
CA THR A 20 14.21 4.11 -3.69
C THR A 20 14.28 2.69 -4.27
N THR A 21 13.13 2.09 -4.57
CA THR A 21 12.99 0.77 -5.20
C THR A 21 12.69 0.85 -6.69
N GLY A 22 12.45 2.06 -7.23
CA GLY A 22 11.94 2.24 -8.59
C GLY A 22 10.48 1.77 -8.79
N LEU A 23 9.78 1.39 -7.72
CA LEU A 23 8.41 0.91 -7.75
C LEU A 23 7.44 1.91 -7.13
N GLN A 24 6.30 2.13 -7.79
CA GLN A 24 5.20 2.93 -7.24
C GLN A 24 4.06 2.02 -6.81
N TYR A 25 3.71 2.08 -5.53
CA TYR A 25 2.57 1.36 -4.97
C TYR A 25 1.37 2.29 -4.87
N CYS A 26 0.37 2.10 -5.72
CA CYS A 26 -0.89 2.83 -5.66
C CYS A 26 -1.92 1.95 -4.96
N ILE A 27 -2.29 2.32 -3.73
CA ILE A 27 -3.20 1.56 -2.87
C ILE A 27 -4.48 2.37 -2.61
N ASN A 28 -5.63 1.71 -2.68
CA ASN A 28 -6.92 2.33 -2.41
C ASN A 28 -7.05 2.67 -0.92
N SER A 29 -7.51 3.89 -0.61
CA SER A 29 -7.78 4.31 0.77
C SER A 29 -8.88 3.47 1.42
N THR A 30 -9.87 3.02 0.65
CA THR A 30 -10.96 2.14 1.14
C THR A 30 -10.48 0.75 1.54
N SER A 31 -9.25 0.38 1.18
CA SER A 31 -8.66 -0.93 1.49
C SER A 31 -7.74 -0.91 2.71
N ILE A 32 -7.55 0.23 3.38
CA ILE A 32 -6.63 0.40 4.51
C ILE A 32 -7.31 1.16 5.65
N ASP A 33 -7.13 0.68 6.89
CA ASP A 33 -7.39 1.44 8.11
C ASP A 33 -6.06 1.89 8.74
N LEU A 34 -5.89 3.20 8.94
CA LEU A 34 -4.72 3.75 9.62
C LEU A 34 -4.95 3.73 11.13
N LYS A 35 -4.09 3.01 11.86
CA LYS A 35 -4.10 3.04 13.33
C LYS A 35 -3.20 4.18 13.81
N ASN A 36 -3.74 5.06 14.65
CA ASN A 36 -2.91 6.02 15.38
C ASN A 36 -2.15 5.27 16.49
N SER A 37 -0.88 5.62 16.68
CA SER A 37 0.03 4.96 17.62
C SER A 37 -0.02 5.58 19.03
N ASP A 38 -0.98 6.47 19.29
CA ASP A 38 -1.31 6.96 20.63
C ASP A 38 -1.92 5.82 21.47
N ASN A 39 -1.04 5.02 22.07
CA ASN A 39 -1.38 4.05 23.10
C ASN A 39 -1.55 4.83 24.41
N ASN A 40 -2.80 5.06 24.83
CA ASN A 40 -3.11 5.46 26.22
C ASN A 40 -3.10 4.23 27.12
#